data_AF-A0A2E8XNT3-F1
#
_entry.id   AF-A0A2E8XNT3-F1
#
_cell.length_a   1.000
_cell.length_b   1.000
_cell.length_c   1.000
_cell.angle_alpha   90.00
_cell.angle_beta   90.00
_cell.angle_gamma   90.00
#
_symmetry.space_group_name_H-M   'P 1'
#
loop_
_entity.id
_entity.type
_entity.pdbx_description
1 polymer ?
#
loop_
_entity_poly.entity_id
_entity_poly.type
_entity_poly.pdbx_seq_one_letter_code
_entity_poly.pdbx_strand_id
1 'polypeptide(L)'
;MSEARADARPATIELRIIVWQLVRIMVQLESVARNRGRKKAPSVYADWRASWTEIDRTLTRLGDSDSEAFSDLMMNQEVVLRCRDRSQLNEVTRAIENVINQLDQHLRAAKGDAQQEEDLQFERREMNALLKRLRKLGRAGSRGKPGEGANRPRRARGRKD
;
A
#
# COMPACT_ATOMS: atom_id res chain seq x y z
N MET A 1 -34.34 -15.45 22.60
CA MET A 1 -34.35 -14.33 21.63
C MET A 1 -32.94 -14.15 21.14
N SER A 2 -32.74 -14.38 19.85
CA SER A 2 -31.47 -14.64 19.18
C SER A 2 -30.51 -13.45 19.18
N GLU A 3 -29.24 -13.78 19.32
CA GLU A 3 -28.07 -12.97 19.02
C GLU A 3 -28.08 -12.48 17.57
N ALA A 4 -27.73 -11.21 17.40
CA ALA A 4 -26.94 -10.74 16.26
C ALA A 4 -26.23 -9.45 16.68
N ARG A 5 -25.11 -9.60 17.39
CA ARG A 5 -24.10 -8.54 17.43
C ARG A 5 -23.64 -8.36 15.99
N ALA A 6 -24.02 -7.25 15.36
CA ALA A 6 -23.49 -6.85 14.08
C ALA A 6 -21.96 -6.77 14.23
N ASP A 7 -21.28 -7.79 13.73
CA ASP A 7 -19.84 -7.90 13.62
C ASP A 7 -19.39 -6.91 12.56
N ALA A 8 -19.46 -5.62 12.90
CA ALA A 8 -19.03 -4.51 12.07
C ALA A 8 -17.50 -4.52 12.05
N ARG A 9 -16.92 -5.46 11.30
CA ARG A 9 -15.50 -5.46 11.00
C ARG A 9 -15.18 -4.07 10.42
N PRO A 10 -14.14 -3.38 10.94
CA PRO A 10 -13.75 -2.11 10.34
C PRO A 10 -13.49 -2.36 8.86
N ALA A 11 -14.05 -1.51 7.99
CA ALA A 11 -13.93 -1.65 6.55
C ALA A 11 -12.44 -1.64 6.16
N THR A 12 -11.85 -2.82 5.97
CA THR A 12 -10.46 -2.96 5.55
C THR A 12 -10.33 -2.54 4.10
N ILE A 13 -9.26 -1.84 3.77
CA ILE A 13 -8.98 -1.43 2.39
C ILE A 13 -8.23 -2.59 1.72
N GLU A 14 -8.86 -3.22 0.73
CA GLU A 14 -8.24 -4.26 -0.09
C GLU A 14 -7.34 -3.64 -1.17
N LEU A 15 -6.13 -4.16 -1.30
CA LEU A 15 -5.14 -3.79 -2.30
C LEU A 15 -4.80 -5.00 -3.15
N ARG A 16 -4.82 -4.83 -4.47
CA ARG A 16 -4.32 -5.82 -5.43
C ARG A 16 -3.04 -5.28 -6.07
N ILE A 17 -1.96 -6.00 -5.91
CA ILE A 17 -0.60 -5.55 -6.25
C ILE A 17 0.10 -6.69 -6.99
N ILE A 18 0.78 -6.39 -8.09
CA ILE A 18 1.60 -7.37 -8.80
C ILE A 18 2.77 -7.81 -7.92
N VAL A 19 3.16 -9.09 -7.96
CA VAL A 19 4.19 -9.66 -7.06
C VAL A 19 5.50 -8.85 -7.08
N TRP A 20 6.03 -8.47 -8.24
CA TRP A 20 7.29 -7.70 -8.28
C TRP A 20 7.16 -6.33 -7.58
N GLN A 21 6.00 -5.68 -7.68
CA GLN A 21 5.72 -4.42 -6.98
C GLN A 21 5.66 -4.66 -5.46
N LEU A 22 5.04 -5.76 -5.04
CA LEU A 22 5.00 -6.16 -3.64
C LEU A 22 6.41 -6.40 -3.08
N VAL A 23 7.29 -7.08 -3.82
CA VAL A 23 8.69 -7.30 -3.42
C VAL A 23 9.37 -5.97 -3.12
N ARG A 24 9.33 -5.02 -4.07
CA ARG A 24 9.92 -3.67 -3.89
C ARG A 24 9.37 -2.97 -2.65
N ILE A 25 8.05 -3.04 -2.44
CA ILE A 25 7.38 -2.43 -1.28
C ILE A 25 7.80 -3.11 0.03
N MET A 26 7.82 -4.45 0.09
CA MET A 26 8.16 -5.19 1.30
C MET A 26 9.61 -4.97 1.72
N VAL A 27 10.55 -4.95 0.77
CA VAL A 27 11.96 -4.62 1.04
C VAL A 27 12.08 -3.21 1.61
N GLN A 28 11.36 -2.23 1.04
CA GLN A 28 11.38 -0.87 1.56
C GLN A 28 10.75 -0.76 2.97
N LEU A 29 9.63 -1.43 3.19
CA LEU A 29 8.97 -1.47 4.50
C LEU A 29 9.83 -2.15 5.56
N GLU A 30 10.54 -3.22 5.20
CA GLU A 30 11.49 -3.90 6.06
C GLU A 30 12.65 -2.98 6.45
N SER A 31 13.25 -2.29 5.48
CA SER A 31 14.32 -1.32 5.72
C SER A 31 13.90 -0.24 6.72
N VAL A 32 12.69 0.32 6.55
CA VAL A 32 12.11 1.29 7.48
C VAL A 32 11.87 0.68 8.86
N ALA A 33 11.35 -0.55 8.93
CA ALA A 33 11.10 -1.25 10.19
C ALA A 33 12.40 -1.52 10.97
N ARG A 34 13.47 -1.95 10.28
CA ARG A 34 14.79 -2.15 10.86
C ARG A 34 15.37 -0.85 11.42
N ASN A 35 15.27 0.25 10.67
CA ASN A 35 15.80 1.56 11.06
C ASN A 35 15.05 2.21 12.24
N ARG A 36 13.75 1.94 12.41
CA ARG A 36 12.97 2.44 13.55
C ARG A 36 13.30 1.73 14.88
N GLY A 37 14.00 0.59 14.84
CA GLY A 37 14.28 -0.24 16.00
C GLY A 37 13.00 -0.85 16.61
N ARG A 38 13.11 -1.47 17.79
CA ARG A 38 12.02 -2.20 18.49
C ARG A 38 10.83 -1.32 18.96
N LYS A 39 10.70 -0.05 18.55
CA LYS A 39 9.56 0.79 18.93
C LYS A 39 8.29 0.26 18.24
N LYS A 40 7.51 -0.49 19.03
CA LYS A 40 6.32 -1.31 18.71
C LYS A 40 5.11 -0.51 18.19
N ALA A 41 5.26 0.29 17.15
CA ALA A 41 4.09 0.71 16.39
C ALA A 41 3.66 -0.47 15.49
N PRO A 42 2.36 -0.81 15.42
CA PRO A 42 1.85 -1.73 14.42
C PRO A 42 2.24 -1.20 13.03
N SER A 43 3.02 -1.96 12.28
CA SER A 43 3.48 -1.58 10.94
C SER A 43 2.83 -2.45 9.89
N VAL A 44 2.67 -1.92 8.69
CA VAL A 44 2.22 -2.71 7.53
C VAL A 44 3.15 -3.91 7.29
N TYR A 45 4.46 -3.74 7.48
CA TYR A 45 5.43 -4.83 7.37
C TYR A 45 5.08 -6.02 8.27
N ALA A 46 4.76 -5.76 9.54
CA ALA A 46 4.44 -6.83 10.50
C ALA A 46 3.16 -7.56 10.11
N ASP A 47 2.14 -6.83 9.67
CA ASP A 47 0.86 -7.40 9.25
C ASP A 47 0.98 -8.23 7.97
N TRP A 48 1.78 -7.78 6.99
CA TRP A 48 1.95 -8.46 5.70
C TRP A 48 3.02 -9.55 5.73
N ARG A 49 3.75 -9.70 6.84
CA ARG A 49 4.90 -10.61 6.95
C ARG A 49 4.57 -12.06 6.63
N ALA A 50 3.40 -12.54 7.05
CA ALA A 50 2.99 -13.92 6.80
C ALA A 50 2.84 -14.18 5.29
N SER A 51 2.05 -13.35 4.60
CA SER A 51 1.85 -13.42 3.14
C SER A 51 3.17 -13.20 2.39
N TRP A 52 4.00 -12.26 2.84
CA TRP A 52 5.32 -12.02 2.27
C TRP A 52 6.23 -13.25 2.37
N THR A 53 6.28 -13.91 3.52
CA THR A 53 7.13 -15.09 3.74
C THR A 53 6.74 -16.25 2.83
N GLU A 54 5.45 -16.43 2.57
CA GLU A 54 4.95 -17.46 1.65
C GLU A 54 5.37 -17.19 0.20
N ILE A 55 5.22 -15.94 -0.25
CA ILE A 55 5.62 -15.50 -1.58
C ILE A 55 7.14 -15.61 -1.74
N ASP A 56 7.91 -15.10 -0.79
CA ASP A 56 9.38 -15.12 -0.80
C ASP A 56 9.95 -16.55 -0.88
N ARG A 57 9.36 -17.50 -0.14
CA ARG A 57 9.72 -18.92 -0.25
C ARG A 57 9.41 -19.49 -1.63
N THR A 58 8.26 -19.12 -2.19
CA THR A 58 7.85 -19.60 -3.51
C THR A 58 8.77 -19.03 -4.59
N LEU A 59 9.08 -17.73 -4.53
CA LEU A 59 10.04 -17.08 -5.41
C LEU A 59 11.43 -17.70 -5.31
N THR A 60 11.91 -17.97 -4.09
CA THR A 60 13.21 -18.62 -3.86
C THR A 60 13.26 -19.99 -4.53
N ARG A 61 12.23 -20.83 -4.28
CA ARG A 61 12.16 -22.16 -4.89
C ARG A 61 12.11 -22.10 -6.42
N LEU A 62 11.28 -21.22 -6.98
CA LEU A 62 11.15 -21.08 -8.44
C LEU A 62 12.42 -20.51 -9.07
N GLY A 63 13.10 -19.59 -8.40
CA GLY A 63 14.38 -19.04 -8.87
C GLY A 63 15.45 -20.11 -9.08
N ASP A 64 15.43 -21.17 -8.27
CA ASP A 64 16.38 -22.28 -8.38
C ASP A 64 15.95 -23.36 -9.38
N SER A 65 14.65 -23.53 -9.63
CA SER A 65 14.12 -24.69 -10.34
C SER A 65 13.39 -24.40 -11.66
N ASP A 66 12.80 -23.21 -11.82
CA ASP A 66 11.90 -22.87 -12.92
C ASP A 66 11.85 -21.36 -13.17
N SER A 67 12.69 -20.89 -14.10
CA SER A 67 12.78 -19.48 -14.46
C SER A 67 11.53 -18.92 -15.14
N GLU A 68 10.78 -19.77 -15.86
CA GLU A 68 9.56 -19.34 -16.56
C GLU A 68 8.43 -19.10 -15.56
N ALA A 69 8.17 -20.05 -14.67
CA ALA A 69 7.20 -19.89 -13.60
C ALA A 69 7.60 -18.77 -12.62
N PHE A 70 8.90 -18.57 -12.37
CA PHE A 70 9.38 -17.42 -11.60
C PHE A 70 8.99 -16.10 -12.27
N SER A 71 9.22 -15.97 -13.58
CA SER A 71 8.89 -14.76 -14.34
C SER A 71 7.37 -14.52 -14.36
N ASP A 72 6.56 -15.56 -14.59
CA ASP A 72 5.10 -15.45 -14.56
C ASP A 72 4.60 -14.97 -13.19
N LEU A 73 5.11 -15.59 -12.11
CA LEU A 73 4.77 -15.20 -10.75
C LEU A 73 5.11 -13.73 -10.50
N MET A 74 6.32 -13.30 -10.88
CA MET A 74 6.78 -11.93 -10.66
C MET A 74 5.95 -10.91 -11.44
N MET A 75 5.66 -11.20 -12.72
CA MET A 75 5.17 -10.19 -13.67
C MET A 75 3.66 -10.17 -13.85
N ASN A 76 2.99 -11.32 -13.71
CA ASN A 76 1.59 -11.47 -14.09
C ASN A 76 0.65 -11.71 -12.90
N GLN A 77 1.17 -12.22 -11.78
CA GLN A 77 0.32 -12.58 -10.65
C GLN A 77 0.08 -11.40 -9.70
N GLU A 78 -1.16 -11.26 -9.26
CA GLU A 78 -1.56 -10.29 -8.25
C GLU A 78 -1.66 -10.95 -6.87
N VAL A 79 -1.28 -10.19 -5.84
CA VAL A 79 -1.47 -10.54 -4.43
C VAL A 79 -2.50 -9.60 -3.84
N VAL A 80 -3.43 -10.17 -3.08
CA VAL A 80 -4.47 -9.43 -2.36
C VAL A 80 -4.01 -9.19 -0.93
N LEU A 81 -3.85 -7.92 -0.56
CA LEU A 81 -3.44 -7.50 0.78
C LEU A 81 -4.49 -6.58 1.38
N ARG A 82 -4.52 -6.50 2.71
CA ARG A 82 -5.47 -5.64 3.43
C ARG A 82 -4.73 -4.62 4.27
N CYS A 83 -5.18 -3.37 4.18
CA CYS A 83 -4.87 -2.33 5.14
C CYS A 83 -6.03 -2.18 6.11
N ARG A 84 -5.73 -2.17 7.41
CA ARG A 84 -6.71 -1.99 8.49
C ARG A 84 -7.38 -0.62 8.45
N ASP A 85 -6.59 0.39 8.09
CA ASP A 85 -7.01 1.78 8.10
C ASP A 85 -6.23 2.64 7.10
N ARG A 86 -6.54 3.93 7.10
CA ARG A 86 -5.88 4.92 6.25
C ARG A 86 -4.44 5.22 6.66
N SER A 87 -4.08 5.00 7.93
CA SER A 87 -2.70 5.15 8.40
C SER A 87 -1.79 4.15 7.70
N GLN A 88 -2.23 2.89 7.62
CA GLN A 88 -1.53 1.85 6.88
C GLN A 88 -1.47 2.12 5.38
N LEU A 89 -2.57 2.57 4.77
CA LEU A 89 -2.55 2.98 3.37
C LEU A 89 -1.53 4.12 3.12
N ASN A 90 -1.42 5.08 4.05
CA ASN A 90 -0.43 6.14 3.98
C ASN A 90 1.01 5.61 4.16
N GLU A 91 1.22 4.60 5.02
CA GLU A 91 2.52 3.94 5.18
C GLU A 91 2.95 3.25 3.88
N VAL A 92 2.05 2.51 3.22
CA VAL A 92 2.30 1.90 1.90
C VAL A 92 2.59 2.96 0.85
N THR A 93 1.79 4.04 0.82
CA THR A 93 1.97 5.16 -0.12
C THR A 93 3.37 5.77 0.01
N ARG A 94 3.83 6.00 1.24
CA ARG A 94 5.19 6.51 1.50
C ARG A 94 6.29 5.51 1.13
N ALA A 95 6.06 4.21 1.34
CA ALA A 95 7.00 3.20 0.89
C ALA A 95 7.16 3.22 -0.64
N ILE A 96 6.06 3.32 -1.39
CA ILE A 96 6.09 3.44 -2.85
C ILE A 96 6.81 4.71 -3.31
N GLU A 97 6.54 5.86 -2.67
CA GLU A 97 7.25 7.11 -2.97
C GLU A 97 8.77 6.96 -2.78
N ASN A 98 9.20 6.28 -1.72
CA ASN A 98 10.62 6.00 -1.49
C ASN A 98 11.21 5.06 -2.54
N VAL A 99 10.47 4.03 -2.96
CA VAL A 99 10.89 3.14 -4.05
C VAL A 99 11.06 3.93 -5.35
N ILE A 100 10.11 4.80 -5.70
CA ILE A 100 10.22 5.66 -6.90
C ILE A 100 11.45 6.56 -6.83
N ASN A 101 11.74 7.14 -5.66
CA ASN A 101 12.93 7.96 -5.47
C ASN A 101 14.23 7.16 -5.64
N GLN A 102 14.26 5.89 -5.21
CA GLN A 102 15.40 5.00 -5.45
C GLN A 102 15.55 4.65 -6.93
N LEU A 103 14.45 4.35 -7.62
CA LEU A 103 14.46 4.11 -9.07
C LEU A 103 14.96 5.34 -9.84
N ASP A 104 14.57 6.55 -9.43
CA ASP A 104 15.09 7.80 -10.00
C ASP A 104 16.61 7.96 -9.79
N GLN A 105 17.15 7.51 -8.65
CA GLN A 105 18.59 7.50 -8.39
C GLN A 105 19.30 6.45 -9.24
N HIS A 106 18.75 5.24 -9.35
CA HIS A 106 19.31 4.17 -10.17
C HIS A 106 19.29 4.54 -11.66
N LEU A 107 18.24 5.19 -12.16
CA LEU A 107 18.19 5.69 -13.54
C LEU A 107 19.30 6.69 -13.86
N ARG A 108 19.66 7.56 -12.91
CA ARG A 108 20.77 8.48 -13.10
C ARG A 108 22.12 7.75 -13.15
N ALA A 109 22.25 6.66 -12.39
CA ALA A 109 23.46 5.84 -12.34
C ALA A 109 23.59 4.92 -13.57
N ALA A 110 22.47 4.43 -14.12
CA ALA A 110 22.42 3.58 -15.30
C ALA A 110 22.64 4.32 -16.62
N LYS A 111 22.93 5.64 -16.58
CA LYS A 111 23.02 6.48 -17.77
C LYS A 111 24.04 5.93 -18.76
N GLY A 112 23.59 5.59 -19.96
CA GLY A 112 24.40 5.01 -21.03
C GLY A 112 24.28 3.50 -21.19
N ASP A 113 23.55 2.81 -20.31
CA ASP A 113 23.10 1.43 -20.50
C ASP A 113 21.62 1.44 -20.90
N ALA A 114 21.36 1.33 -22.20
CA ALA A 114 20.01 1.45 -22.74
C ALA A 114 19.04 0.38 -22.20
N GLN A 115 19.51 -0.85 -21.99
CA GLN A 115 18.68 -1.94 -21.48
C GLN A 115 18.33 -1.68 -20.02
N GLN A 116 19.33 -1.37 -19.20
CA GLN A 116 19.11 -1.08 -17.79
C GLN A 116 18.22 0.17 -17.60
N GLU A 117 18.39 1.19 -18.43
CA GLU A 117 17.51 2.37 -18.43
C GLU A 117 16.06 1.99 -18.77
N GLU A 118 15.82 1.16 -19.78
CA GLU A 118 14.47 0.74 -20.17
C GLU A 118 13.78 -0.04 -19.04
N ASP A 119 14.48 -1.00 -18.43
CA ASP A 119 13.97 -1.82 -17.34
C ASP A 119 13.58 -0.95 -16.13
N LEU A 120 14.48 -0.06 -15.71
CA LEU A 120 14.22 0.85 -14.58
C LEU A 120 13.11 1.85 -14.89
N GLN A 121 12.98 2.30 -16.15
CA GLN A 121 11.88 3.17 -16.56
C GLN A 121 10.54 2.44 -16.50
N PHE A 122 10.50 1.17 -16.93
CA PHE A 122 9.31 0.33 -16.81
C PHE A 122 8.87 0.23 -15.34
N GLU A 123 9.78 -0.19 -14.46
CA GLU A 123 9.47 -0.30 -13.02
C GLU A 123 8.96 1.03 -12.45
N ARG A 124 9.63 2.13 -12.79
CA ARG A 124 9.24 3.47 -12.33
C ARG A 124 7.84 3.84 -12.80
N ARG A 125 7.49 3.59 -14.06
CA ARG A 125 6.15 3.91 -14.61
C ARG A 125 5.07 3.13 -13.88
N GLU A 126 5.30 1.84 -13.66
CA GLU A 126 4.35 0.97 -12.97
C GLU A 126 4.17 1.32 -11.49
N MET A 127 5.26 1.63 -10.78
CA MET A 127 5.18 2.10 -9.38
C MET A 127 4.42 3.45 -9.28
N ASN A 128 4.58 4.34 -10.27
CA ASN A 128 3.80 5.59 -10.35
C ASN A 128 2.31 5.32 -10.60
N ALA A 129 1.98 4.36 -11.47
CA ALA A 129 0.60 3.96 -11.72
C ALA A 129 -0.07 3.41 -10.44
N LEU A 130 0.64 2.54 -9.71
CA LEU A 130 0.20 2.02 -8.42
C LEU A 130 -0.01 3.15 -7.40
N LEU A 131 0.95 4.07 -7.26
CA LEU A 131 0.84 5.23 -6.37
C LEU A 131 -0.40 6.07 -6.67
N LYS A 132 -0.66 6.34 -7.95
CA LYS A 132 -1.84 7.10 -8.40
C LYS A 132 -3.14 6.36 -8.03
N ARG A 133 -3.18 5.03 -8.17
CA ARG A 133 -4.32 4.20 -7.76
C ARG A 133 -4.56 4.27 -6.25
N LEU A 134 -3.52 4.10 -5.42
CA LEU A 134 -3.65 4.17 -3.96
C LEU A 134 -4.12 5.53 -3.46
N ARG A 135 -3.61 6.62 -4.05
CA ARG A 135 -4.06 7.98 -3.73
C ARG A 135 -5.54 8.20 -4.06
N LYS A 136 -6.07 7.58 -5.12
CA LYS A 136 -7.51 7.62 -5.43
C LYS A 136 -8.33 6.87 -4.38
N LEU A 137 -7.89 5.68 -3.97
CA LEU A 137 -8.55 4.89 -2.92
C LEU A 137 -8.60 5.66 -1.59
N GLY A 138 -7.49 6.30 -1.19
CA GLY A 138 -7.42 7.12 0.02
C GLY A 138 -8.34 8.35 0.02
N ARG A 139 -8.67 8.89 -1.16
CA ARG A 139 -9.63 10.01 -1.32
C ARG A 139 -11.08 9.54 -1.29
N ALA A 140 -11.38 8.40 -1.92
CA ALA A 140 -12.74 7.84 -1.97
C ALA A 140 -13.27 7.50 -0.56
N GLY A 141 -12.41 6.94 0.31
CA GLY A 141 -12.77 6.69 1.71
C GLY A 141 -12.99 7.93 2.56
N SER A 142 -12.69 9.14 2.05
CA SER A 142 -12.85 10.40 2.77
C SER A 142 -14.22 11.07 2.58
N ARG A 143 -15.05 10.60 1.63
CA ARG A 143 -16.36 11.19 1.32
C ARG A 143 -17.54 10.56 2.09
N GLY A 144 -17.29 9.62 2.99
CA GLY A 144 -18.31 8.90 3.76
C GLY A 144 -18.49 9.40 5.20
N LYS A 145 -18.98 10.64 5.38
CA LYS A 145 -19.83 11.09 6.51
C LYS A 145 -20.16 12.58 6.33
N PRO A 146 -21.35 12.96 5.83
CA PRO A 146 -21.93 14.25 6.22
C PRO A 146 -22.26 14.13 7.70
N GLY A 147 -21.71 15.02 8.52
CA GLY A 147 -22.08 15.14 9.92
C GLY A 147 -23.57 15.48 10.03
N GLU A 148 -24.35 14.48 10.38
CA GLU A 148 -25.61 14.63 11.09
C GLU A 148 -25.32 15.40 12.39
N GLY A 149 -25.99 16.56 12.57
CA GLY A 149 -25.99 17.29 13.84
C GLY A 149 -25.34 18.67 13.84
N ALA A 150 -25.95 19.63 13.15
CA ALA A 150 -25.86 21.04 13.56
C ALA A 150 -27.19 21.76 13.32
N ASN A 151 -28.28 21.18 13.82
CA ASN A 151 -29.53 21.93 14.02
C ASN A 151 -29.33 22.86 15.23
N ARG A 152 -28.78 24.06 14.98
CA ARG A 152 -28.82 25.15 15.97
C ARG A 152 -30.13 25.91 15.77
N PRO A 153 -31.08 25.88 16.73
CA PRO A 153 -32.26 26.73 16.63
C PRO A 153 -31.82 28.20 16.72
N ARG A 154 -32.17 28.98 15.69
CA ARG A 154 -32.08 30.44 15.69
C ARG A 154 -32.89 30.97 16.88
N ARG A 155 -32.21 31.47 17.92
CA ARG A 155 -32.88 32.29 18.94
C ARG A 155 -33.39 33.56 18.27
N ALA A 156 -34.71 33.62 18.10
CA ALA A 156 -35.44 34.84 17.82
C ALA A 156 -35.14 35.85 18.93
N ARG A 157 -34.55 36.98 18.57
CA ARG A 157 -34.40 38.13 19.48
C ARG A 157 -35.73 38.88 19.45
N GLY A 158 -36.60 38.50 20.37
CA GLY A 158 -37.83 39.22 20.70
C GLY A 158 -37.50 40.58 21.31
N ARG A 159 -38.36 41.54 20.94
CA ARG A 159 -38.42 42.95 21.30
C ARG A 159 -39.19 43.12 22.63
N LYS A 160 -38.82 44.16 23.40
CA LYS A 160 -39.52 44.88 24.52
C LYS A 160 -38.62 45.02 25.75
N ASP A 161 -38.51 46.16 26.42
CA ASP A 161 -39.30 47.40 26.42
C ASP A 161 -38.42 48.65 26.25
#